data_AF-A0A316G189-F1
#
_entry.id   AF-A0A316G189-F1
#
_cell.length_a   1.000
_cell.length_b   1.000
_cell.length_c   1.000
_cell.angle_alpha   90.00
_cell.angle_beta   90.00
_cell.angle_gamma   90.00
#
_symmetry.space_group_name_H-M   'P 1'
#
loop_
_entity.id
_entity.type
_entity.pdbx_description
1 polymer ?
#
loop_
_entity_poly.entity_id
_entity_poly.type
_entity_poly.pdbx_seq_one_letter_code
_entity_poly.pdbx_strand_id
1 'polypeptide(L)'
;MRIFAVVTLSLVLTIILNGCTTRQVSHKLGSSTEQRLITYSIEQMIAELPEQDFSAFSQDKVFVKSHFVVDGPVVNYADQMLRLDLLRRFNLTIVDDISVADVELHVFFTSLATDSDVFGLSIPFINATDTSQSTRIDLLAIDMFHGISEMMYYVKHRSSNQVVKKGKIKARVRTDDVSTPVISFPVSDID
;
A
#
# COMPACT_ATOMS: atom_id res chain seq x y z
N MET A 1 4.22 6.60 -52.94
CA MET A 1 5.21 6.31 -51.86
C MET A 1 5.13 7.26 -50.68
N ARG A 2 5.16 8.60 -50.87
CA ARG A 2 5.11 9.58 -49.76
C ARG A 2 3.85 9.48 -48.88
N ILE A 3 2.67 9.30 -49.48
CA ILE A 3 1.40 9.19 -48.72
C ILE A 3 1.38 7.92 -47.86
N PHE A 4 1.84 6.79 -48.40
CA PHE A 4 1.91 5.53 -47.66
C PHE A 4 2.85 5.64 -46.45
N ALA A 5 4.03 6.25 -46.62
CA ALA A 5 4.96 6.48 -45.52
C ALA A 5 4.41 7.41 -44.43
N VAL A 6 3.65 8.45 -44.81
CA VAL A 6 2.99 9.37 -43.84
C VAL A 6 1.89 8.65 -43.06
N VAL A 7 1.10 7.79 -43.73
CA VAL A 7 0.04 7.00 -43.06
C VAL A 7 0.65 5.96 -42.12
N THR A 8 1.69 5.25 -42.53
CA THR A 8 2.37 4.27 -41.65
C THR A 8 3.03 4.96 -40.46
N LEU A 9 3.68 6.11 -40.66
CA LEU A 9 4.29 6.88 -39.59
C LEU A 9 3.25 7.41 -38.60
N SER A 10 2.11 7.92 -39.10
CA SER A 10 1.00 8.36 -38.26
C SER A 10 0.41 7.22 -37.43
N LEU A 11 0.25 6.03 -38.03
CA LEU A 11 -0.27 4.84 -37.36
C LEU A 11 0.67 4.37 -36.25
N VAL A 12 1.98 4.31 -36.53
CA VAL A 12 3.01 3.94 -35.55
C VAL A 12 3.06 4.96 -34.42
N LEU A 13 2.95 6.25 -34.72
CA LEU A 13 2.95 7.31 -33.70
C LEU A 13 1.71 7.21 -32.79
N THR A 14 0.53 6.91 -33.35
CA THR A 14 -0.68 6.67 -32.54
C THR A 14 -0.56 5.43 -31.65
N ILE A 15 0.10 4.36 -32.09
CA ILE A 15 0.31 3.17 -31.26
C ILE A 15 1.26 3.49 -30.09
N ILE A 16 2.30 4.29 -30.33
CA ILE A 16 3.25 4.69 -29.29
C ILE A 16 2.59 5.67 -28.28
N LEU A 17 1.73 6.58 -28.75
CA LEU A 17 1.06 7.56 -27.89
C LEU A 17 -0.12 6.99 -27.07
N ASN A 18 -0.75 5.90 -27.51
CA ASN A 18 -1.80 5.22 -26.74
C ASN A 18 -1.25 4.25 -25.68
N GLY A 19 0.07 4.14 -25.52
CA GLY A 19 0.72 3.48 -24.38
C GLY A 19 0.69 4.29 -23.09
N CYS A 20 -0.03 5.43 -23.04
CA CYS A 20 -0.21 6.20 -21.83
C CYS A 20 -1.12 5.45 -20.84
N THR A 21 -0.50 4.92 -19.79
CA THR A 21 -1.20 4.28 -18.67
C THR A 21 -2.20 5.29 -18.08
N THR A 22 -3.48 4.95 -18.08
CA THR A 22 -4.49 5.68 -17.31
C THR A 22 -4.43 5.17 -15.88
N ARG A 23 -3.59 5.82 -15.08
CA ARG A 23 -3.55 5.62 -13.63
C ARG A 23 -4.90 6.00 -13.05
N GLN A 24 -5.71 4.99 -12.74
CA GLN A 24 -7.03 5.19 -12.17
C GLN A 24 -6.88 5.28 -10.66
N VAL A 25 -7.21 6.43 -10.07
CA VAL A 25 -7.30 6.55 -8.62
C VAL A 25 -8.53 5.76 -8.18
N SER A 26 -8.34 4.51 -7.74
CA SER A 26 -9.42 3.69 -7.19
C SER A 26 -9.89 4.31 -5.87
N HIS A 27 -11.16 4.73 -5.82
CA HIS A 27 -11.78 5.25 -4.63
C HIS A 27 -12.36 4.12 -3.79
N LYS A 28 -11.84 3.98 -2.56
CA LYS A 28 -12.23 3.05 -1.49
C LYS A 28 -11.80 1.60 -1.72
N LEU A 29 -11.42 0.94 -0.63
CA LEU A 29 -11.15 -0.50 -0.49
C LEU A 29 -12.44 -1.32 -0.75
N GLY A 30 -12.98 -1.20 -1.96
CA GLY A 30 -14.29 -1.73 -2.32
C GLY A 30 -14.24 -3.22 -2.63
N SER A 31 -13.08 -3.71 -3.06
CA SER A 31 -12.87 -5.11 -3.42
C SER A 31 -12.11 -5.90 -2.36
N SER A 32 -12.32 -7.22 -2.33
CA SER A 32 -11.55 -8.14 -1.48
C SER A 32 -10.07 -8.18 -1.86
N THR A 33 -9.72 -7.96 -3.12
CA THR A 33 -8.34 -7.89 -3.61
C THR A 33 -7.60 -6.69 -3.00
N GLU A 34 -8.20 -5.50 -3.05
CA GLU A 34 -7.63 -4.30 -2.42
C GLU A 34 -7.47 -4.48 -0.90
N GLN A 35 -8.46 -5.09 -0.24
CA GLN A 35 -8.38 -5.39 1.18
C GLN A 35 -7.22 -6.35 1.50
N ARG A 36 -7.06 -7.45 0.75
CA ARG A 36 -5.95 -8.40 0.93
C ARG A 36 -4.58 -7.75 0.70
N LEU A 37 -4.47 -6.94 -0.35
CA LEU A 37 -3.22 -6.25 -0.68
C LEU A 37 -2.77 -5.31 0.43
N ILE A 38 -3.70 -4.49 0.95
CA ILE A 38 -3.32 -3.56 2.01
C ILE A 38 -2.99 -4.32 3.30
N THR A 39 -3.76 -5.34 3.69
CA THR A 39 -3.49 -6.11 4.92
C THR A 39 -2.15 -6.83 4.83
N TYR A 40 -1.84 -7.49 3.71
CA TYR A 40 -0.54 -8.15 3.54
C TYR A 40 0.62 -7.17 3.51
N SER A 41 0.46 -5.99 2.88
CA SER A 41 1.51 -4.98 2.92
C SER A 41 1.75 -4.46 4.34
N ILE A 42 0.72 -4.37 5.18
CA ILE A 42 0.86 -4.01 6.60
C ILE A 42 1.59 -5.11 7.36
N GLU A 43 1.16 -6.36 7.18
CA GLU A 43 1.77 -7.52 7.84
C GLU A 43 3.25 -7.64 7.49
N GLN A 44 3.62 -7.50 6.22
CA GLN A 44 5.01 -7.53 5.77
C GLN A 44 5.81 -6.37 6.38
N MET A 45 5.27 -5.14 6.36
CA MET A 45 5.94 -3.98 6.95
C MET A 45 6.20 -4.17 8.45
N ILE A 46 5.25 -4.75 9.18
CA ILE A 46 5.40 -5.04 10.61
C ILE A 46 6.40 -6.20 10.82
N ALA A 47 6.34 -7.25 10.00
CA ALA A 47 7.29 -8.37 10.03
C ALA A 47 8.74 -7.90 9.85
N GLU A 48 8.98 -6.86 9.04
CA GLU A 48 10.30 -6.28 8.79
C GLU A 48 10.84 -5.42 9.95
N LEU A 49 10.09 -5.24 11.05
CA LEU A 49 10.60 -4.54 12.25
C LEU A 49 11.90 -5.20 12.77
N PRO A 50 13.00 -4.45 12.93
CA PRO A 50 14.29 -5.03 13.29
C PRO A 50 14.34 -5.40 14.78
N GLU A 51 14.56 -6.69 15.06
CA GLU A 51 14.57 -7.24 16.43
C GLU A 51 15.55 -6.52 17.37
N GLN A 52 16.72 -6.15 16.87
CA GLN A 52 17.76 -5.40 17.60
C GLN A 52 17.33 -4.01 18.11
N ASP A 53 16.25 -3.45 17.57
CA ASP A 53 15.73 -2.15 18.01
C ASP A 53 14.62 -2.26 19.05
N PHE A 54 14.03 -3.44 19.23
CA PHE A 54 12.90 -3.63 20.15
C PHE A 54 13.22 -4.59 21.29
N SER A 55 14.05 -5.60 21.07
CA SER A 55 14.44 -6.59 22.09
C SER A 55 15.08 -5.98 23.35
N ALA A 56 15.78 -4.85 23.20
CA ALA A 56 16.37 -4.10 24.31
C ALA A 56 15.34 -3.58 25.33
N PHE A 57 14.07 -3.47 24.92
CA PHE A 57 12.97 -2.92 25.73
C PHE A 57 12.00 -3.99 26.23
N SER A 58 12.34 -5.27 26.13
CA SER A 58 11.48 -6.40 26.51
C SER A 58 11.05 -6.44 27.99
N GLN A 59 11.69 -5.66 28.86
CA GLN A 59 11.32 -5.52 30.28
C GLN A 59 10.72 -4.15 30.61
N ASP A 60 10.72 -3.22 29.65
CA ASP A 60 10.27 -1.85 29.86
C ASP A 60 8.76 -1.73 29.60
N LYS A 61 8.12 -0.79 30.32
CA LYS A 61 6.76 -0.37 30.00
C LYS A 61 6.79 0.61 28.85
N VAL A 62 6.21 0.21 27.73
CA VAL A 62 6.23 0.98 26.48
C VAL A 62 4.88 1.62 26.24
N PHE A 63 4.85 2.95 26.14
CA PHE A 63 3.69 3.67 25.65
C PHE A 63 3.78 3.79 24.12
N VAL A 64 2.83 3.19 23.40
CA VAL A 64 2.81 3.17 21.93
C VAL A 64 1.83 4.22 21.40
N LYS A 65 2.32 5.12 20.56
CA LYS A 65 1.53 6.15 19.89
C LYS A 65 1.68 6.08 18.39
N SER A 66 0.59 5.72 17.73
CA SER A 66 0.50 5.66 16.27
C SER A 66 -0.07 6.96 15.71
N HIS A 67 0.50 7.42 14.60
CA HIS A 67 0.11 8.64 13.88
C HIS A 67 -0.16 8.27 12.43
N PHE A 68 -1.30 8.72 11.92
CA PHE A 68 -1.76 8.41 10.57
C PHE A 68 -1.99 9.70 9.79
N VAL A 69 -1.68 9.69 8.49
CA VAL A 69 -1.92 10.83 7.60
C VAL A 69 -3.42 11.01 7.32
N VAL A 70 -4.15 9.90 7.25
CA VAL A 70 -5.59 9.87 6.96
C VAL A 70 -6.24 8.82 7.86
N ASP A 71 -7.40 9.15 8.42
CA ASP A 71 -8.19 8.20 9.22
C ASP A 71 -8.95 7.20 8.35
N GLY A 72 -9.23 6.01 8.90
CA GLY A 72 -10.04 5.01 8.22
C GLY A 72 -10.02 3.63 8.90
N PRO A 73 -10.77 2.65 8.38
CA PRO A 73 -10.81 1.31 8.96
C PRO A 73 -9.45 0.59 8.94
N VAL A 74 -8.61 0.87 7.93
CA VAL A 74 -7.26 0.29 7.80
C VAL A 74 -6.32 0.77 8.91
N VAL A 75 -6.51 2.00 9.38
CA VAL A 75 -5.69 2.59 10.46
C VAL A 75 -5.84 1.81 11.75
N ASN A 76 -7.07 1.47 12.13
CA ASN A 76 -7.34 0.67 13.33
C ASN A 76 -6.74 -0.72 13.23
N TYR A 77 -6.86 -1.36 12.06
CA TYR A 77 -6.24 -2.66 11.80
C TYR A 77 -4.71 -2.59 11.92
N ALA A 78 -4.07 -1.59 11.31
CA ALA A 78 -2.63 -1.40 11.38
C ALA A 78 -2.11 -1.15 12.80
N ASP A 79 -2.80 -0.31 13.59
CA ASP A 79 -2.44 -0.06 14.99
C ASP A 79 -2.55 -1.33 15.84
N GLN A 80 -3.65 -2.07 15.71
CA GLN A 80 -3.85 -3.30 16.46
C GLN A 80 -2.84 -4.39 16.07
N MET A 81 -2.59 -4.56 14.77
CA MET A 81 -1.61 -5.54 14.28
C MET A 81 -0.21 -5.21 14.80
N LEU A 82 0.19 -3.94 14.75
CA LEU A 82 1.47 -3.49 15.29
C LEU A 82 1.57 -3.80 16.80
N ARG A 83 0.57 -3.43 17.58
CA ARG A 83 0.55 -3.68 19.04
C ARG A 83 0.68 -5.17 19.35
N LEU A 84 -0.10 -6.01 18.68
CA LEU A 84 -0.04 -7.46 18.87
C LEU A 84 1.33 -8.02 18.52
N ASP A 85 1.94 -7.54 17.44
CA ASP A 85 3.24 -8.02 17.00
C ASP A 85 4.37 -7.59 17.94
N LEU A 86 4.31 -6.36 18.46
CA LEU A 86 5.22 -5.86 19.49
C LEU A 86 5.14 -6.70 20.79
N LEU A 87 3.92 -7.07 21.21
CA LEU A 87 3.71 -7.96 22.36
C LEU A 87 4.29 -9.35 22.09
N ARG A 88 3.99 -9.94 20.92
CA ARG A 88 4.28 -11.34 20.61
C ARG A 88 5.74 -11.60 20.25
N ARG A 89 6.36 -10.75 19.42
CA ARG A 89 7.74 -10.98 18.93
C ARG A 89 8.80 -10.42 19.85
N PHE A 90 8.52 -9.28 20.47
CA PHE A 90 9.53 -8.56 21.27
C PHE A 90 9.24 -8.59 22.77
N ASN A 91 8.15 -9.24 23.20
CA ASN A 91 7.73 -9.36 24.59
C ASN A 91 7.61 -8.00 25.31
N LEU A 92 7.23 -6.94 24.60
CA LEU A 92 7.07 -5.62 25.21
C LEU A 92 5.87 -5.59 26.16
N THR A 93 5.94 -4.78 27.22
CA THR A 93 4.77 -4.50 28.07
C THR A 93 4.15 -3.19 27.63
N ILE A 94 3.05 -3.25 26.86
CA ILE A 94 2.37 -2.04 26.39
C ILE A 94 1.48 -1.47 27.48
N VAL A 95 1.60 -0.16 27.73
CA VAL A 95 0.79 0.60 28.70
C VAL A 95 0.00 1.70 28.00
N ASP A 96 -1.21 1.98 28.50
CA ASP A 96 -2.10 3.01 27.93
C ASP A 96 -1.86 4.41 28.50
N ASP A 97 -1.16 4.52 29.62
CA ASP A 97 -0.82 5.80 30.24
C ASP A 97 0.69 6.07 30.12
N ILE A 98 1.01 7.21 29.52
CA ILE A 98 2.39 7.71 29.40
C ILE A 98 3.04 7.95 30.77
N SER A 99 2.24 8.21 31.82
CA SER A 99 2.74 8.50 33.16
C SER A 99 3.43 7.32 33.83
N VAL A 100 3.12 6.09 33.41
CA VAL A 100 3.69 4.83 33.93
C VAL A 100 4.68 4.17 32.96
N ALA A 101 4.93 4.78 31.81
CA ALA A 101 5.84 4.26 30.79
C ALA A 101 7.30 4.63 31.09
N ASP A 102 8.20 3.71 30.78
CA ASP A 102 9.65 3.89 30.78
C ASP A 102 10.15 4.44 29.44
N VAL A 103 9.46 4.02 28.36
CA VAL A 103 9.80 4.30 26.96
C VAL A 103 8.56 4.73 26.18
N GLU A 104 8.72 5.71 25.29
CA GLU A 104 7.73 6.16 24.33
C GLU A 104 8.10 5.65 22.93
N LEU A 105 7.20 4.88 22.31
CA LEU A 105 7.31 4.46 20.91
C LEU A 105 6.34 5.27 20.06
N HIS A 106 6.87 6.10 19.17
CA HIS A 106 6.10 6.82 18.17
C HIS A 106 6.22 6.10 16.83
N VAL A 107 5.08 5.77 16.22
CA VAL A 107 5.02 5.19 14.88
C VAL A 107 4.20 6.09 13.98
N PHE A 108 4.78 6.51 12.87
CA PHE A 108 4.13 7.36 11.87
C PHE A 108 3.90 6.55 10.61
N PHE A 109 2.65 6.23 10.34
CA PHE A 109 2.20 5.59 9.11
C PHE A 109 2.04 6.65 8.04
N THR A 110 3.01 6.70 7.12
CA THR A 110 3.07 7.73 6.08
C THR A 110 2.31 7.35 4.81
N SER A 111 2.07 6.05 4.60
CA SER A 111 1.27 5.55 3.49
C SER A 111 0.60 4.25 3.90
N LEU A 112 -0.70 4.16 3.69
CA LEU A 112 -1.51 2.95 3.79
C LEU A 112 -2.54 3.02 2.66
N ALA A 113 -2.18 2.50 1.49
CA ALA A 113 -2.99 2.67 0.30
C ALA A 113 -2.90 1.47 -0.64
N THR A 114 -3.93 1.35 -1.47
CA THR A 114 -3.89 0.52 -2.67
C THR A 114 -3.75 1.41 -3.90
N ASP A 115 -2.99 0.95 -4.89
CA ASP A 115 -2.85 1.60 -6.19
C ASP A 115 -3.16 0.59 -7.28
N SER A 116 -3.84 1.00 -8.35
CA SER A 116 -4.13 0.15 -9.49
C SER A 116 -3.68 0.80 -10.79
N ASP A 117 -3.15 -0.03 -11.69
CA ASP A 117 -2.73 0.38 -13.03
C ASP A 117 -3.25 -0.64 -14.03
N VAL A 118 -3.40 -0.22 -15.29
CA VAL A 118 -3.89 -1.09 -16.37
C VAL A 118 -2.99 -0.92 -17.57
N PHE A 119 -2.47 -2.03 -18.07
CA PHE A 119 -1.64 -2.06 -19.26
C PHE A 119 -2.25 -2.96 -20.33
N GLY A 120 -2.60 -2.40 -21.49
CA GLY A 120 -3.01 -3.20 -22.63
C GLY A 120 -3.92 -2.47 -23.61
N LEU A 121 -4.63 -3.27 -24.41
CA LEU A 121 -5.55 -2.79 -25.41
C LEU A 121 -6.96 -2.67 -24.82
N SER A 122 -7.43 -1.43 -24.67
CA SER A 122 -8.77 -1.12 -24.18
C SER A 122 -9.48 -0.17 -25.13
N ILE A 123 -10.80 -0.29 -25.21
CA ILE A 123 -11.66 0.66 -25.92
C ILE A 123 -12.32 1.57 -24.87
N PRO A 124 -12.13 2.91 -24.97
CA PRO A 124 -12.84 3.83 -24.09
C PRO A 124 -14.33 3.78 -24.40
N PHE A 125 -15.15 3.57 -23.38
CA PHE A 125 -16.60 3.60 -23.50
C PHE A 125 -17.12 4.90 -22.90
N ILE A 126 -17.72 5.75 -23.74
CA ILE A 126 -18.31 7.00 -23.28
C ILE A 126 -19.68 6.67 -22.70
N ASN A 127 -19.76 6.55 -21.38
CA ASN A 127 -21.03 6.48 -20.69
C ASN A 127 -21.62 7.89 -20.55
N ALA A 128 -22.69 8.19 -21.28
CA ALA A 128 -23.31 9.51 -21.30
C ALA A 128 -24.01 9.88 -19.97
N THR A 129 -24.22 8.91 -19.07
CA THR A 129 -24.95 9.11 -17.81
C THR A 129 -24.07 9.17 -16.56
N ASP A 130 -22.77 8.84 -16.64
CA ASP A 130 -21.84 8.95 -15.51
C ASP A 130 -20.48 9.46 -15.98
N THR A 131 -20.21 10.74 -15.73
CA THR A 131 -18.96 11.42 -16.12
C THR A 131 -17.83 11.23 -15.10
N SER A 132 -18.06 10.49 -14.01
CA SER A 132 -17.08 10.37 -12.91
C SER A 132 -16.16 9.15 -13.02
N GLN A 133 -16.49 8.17 -13.87
CA GLN A 133 -15.68 6.98 -14.09
C GLN A 133 -15.42 6.80 -15.59
N SER A 134 -14.15 6.72 -15.98
CA SER A 134 -13.78 6.28 -17.33
C SER A 134 -14.17 4.81 -17.48
N THR A 135 -15.36 4.56 -18.04
CA THR A 135 -15.79 3.20 -18.37
C THR A 135 -14.98 2.75 -19.58
N ARG A 136 -14.34 1.59 -19.51
CA ARG A 136 -13.54 1.03 -20.61
C ARG A 136 -13.87 -0.45 -20.79
N ILE A 137 -13.63 -0.97 -22.00
CA ILE A 137 -13.73 -2.40 -22.29
C ILE A 137 -12.33 -2.90 -22.61
N ASP A 138 -11.80 -3.78 -21.78
CA ASP A 138 -10.48 -4.37 -21.97
C ASP A 138 -10.55 -5.51 -22.98
N LEU A 139 -9.91 -5.35 -24.13
CA LEU A 139 -9.83 -6.38 -25.17
C LEU A 139 -8.74 -7.41 -24.84
N LEU A 140 -7.61 -6.91 -24.35
CA LEU A 140 -6.52 -7.68 -23.79
C LEU A 140 -5.70 -6.72 -22.93
N ALA A 141 -5.86 -6.81 -21.61
CA ALA A 141 -5.17 -5.98 -20.66
C ALA A 141 -4.60 -6.80 -19.50
N ILE A 142 -3.65 -6.19 -18.81
CA ILE A 142 -3.12 -6.64 -17.53
C ILE A 142 -3.52 -5.59 -16.51
N ASP A 143 -4.35 -5.99 -15.54
CA ASP A 143 -4.71 -5.19 -14.39
C ASP A 143 -3.69 -5.45 -13.28
N MET A 144 -3.03 -4.40 -12.81
CA MET A 144 -1.97 -4.47 -11.82
C MET A 144 -2.43 -3.79 -10.54
N PHE A 145 -2.51 -4.53 -9.45
CA PHE A 145 -2.92 -4.00 -8.15
C PHE A 145 -1.77 -4.05 -7.16
N HIS A 146 -1.65 -2.99 -6.36
CA HIS A 146 -0.57 -2.84 -5.39
C HIS A 146 -1.11 -2.45 -4.02
N GLY A 147 -0.66 -3.11 -2.97
CA GLY A 147 -0.75 -2.62 -1.59
C GLY A 147 0.56 -1.97 -1.18
N ILE A 148 0.51 -0.74 -0.68
CA ILE A 148 1.70 0.03 -0.28
C ILE A 148 1.53 0.48 1.17
N SER A 149 2.44 0.02 2.02
CA SER A 149 2.53 0.41 3.42
C SER A 149 3.91 1.00 3.73
N GLU A 150 3.92 2.20 4.31
CA GLU A 150 5.15 2.85 4.77
C GLU A 150 4.98 3.37 6.19
N MET A 151 5.97 3.08 7.04
CA MET A 151 6.05 3.66 8.38
C MET A 151 7.46 4.11 8.73
N MET A 152 7.53 5.05 9.67
CA MET A 152 8.74 5.37 10.40
C MET A 152 8.47 5.27 11.89
N TYR A 153 9.46 4.83 12.67
CA TYR A 153 9.34 4.75 14.12
C TYR A 153 10.46 5.49 14.83
N TYR A 154 10.16 5.94 16.04
CA TYR A 154 11.10 6.57 16.96
C TYR A 154 10.85 6.02 18.36
N VAL A 155 11.91 5.51 18.98
CA VAL A 155 11.90 5.09 20.38
C VAL A 155 12.60 6.13 21.21
N LYS A 156 11.96 6.57 22.28
CA LYS A 156 12.42 7.65 23.14
C LYS A 156 12.40 7.20 24.59
N HIS A 157 13.52 7.33 25.29
CA HIS A 157 13.53 7.13 26.74
C HIS A 157 12.91 8.33 27.44
N ARG A 158 12.03 8.06 28.41
CA ARG A 158 11.33 9.12 29.12
C ARG A 158 12.23 9.87 30.10
N SER A 159 13.15 9.17 30.77
CA SER A 159 14.07 9.76 31.75
C SER A 159 15.05 10.76 31.14
N SER A 160 15.59 10.45 29.95
CA SER A 160 16.56 11.29 29.24
C SER A 160 15.92 12.22 28.21
N ASN A 161 14.65 11.96 27.84
CA ASN A 161 13.95 12.64 26.75
C ASN A 161 14.68 12.52 25.38
N GLN A 162 15.56 11.53 25.23
CA GLN A 162 16.36 11.32 24.02
C GLN A 162 15.78 10.19 23.16
N VAL A 163 15.81 10.40 21.84
CA VAL A 163 15.53 9.36 20.86
C VAL A 163 16.72 8.40 20.82
N VAL A 164 16.47 7.14 21.17
CA VAL A 164 17.51 6.11 21.24
C VAL A 164 17.50 5.18 20.03
N LYS A 165 16.35 4.98 19.39
CA LYS A 165 16.22 4.19 18.16
C LYS A 165 15.32 4.89 17.16
N LYS A 166 15.59 4.68 15.87
CA LYS A 166 14.74 5.16 14.78
C LYS A 166 14.91 4.26 13.55
N GLY A 167 13.86 4.13 12.76
CA GLY A 167 13.91 3.41 11.50
C GLY A 167 12.79 3.82 10.57
N LYS A 168 12.93 3.44 9.30
CA LYS A 168 11.90 3.56 8.26
C LYS A 168 11.74 2.21 7.59
N ILE A 169 10.49 1.78 7.42
CA ILE A 169 10.14 0.51 6.79
C ILE A 169 9.10 0.77 5.70
N LYS A 170 9.24 0.05 4.59
CA LYS A 170 8.36 0.15 3.43
C LYS A 170 8.12 -1.25 2.88
N ALA A 171 6.86 -1.63 2.81
CA ALA A 171 6.43 -2.86 2.15
C ALA A 171 5.54 -2.53 0.95
N ARG A 172 5.68 -3.34 -0.10
CA ARG A 172 4.85 -3.29 -1.30
C ARG A 172 4.48 -4.70 -1.71
N VAL A 173 3.19 -4.99 -1.75
CA VAL A 173 2.63 -6.26 -2.23
C VAL A 173 1.94 -5.99 -3.56
N ARG A 174 2.03 -6.92 -4.51
CA ARG A 174 1.50 -6.78 -5.86
C ARG A 174 0.78 -8.06 -6.27
N THR A 175 -0.31 -7.92 -7.03
CA THR A 175 -1.00 -9.00 -7.75
C THR A 175 -1.44 -8.47 -9.10
N ASP A 176 -1.42 -9.33 -10.11
CA ASP A 176 -1.70 -8.97 -11.49
C ASP A 176 -2.68 -9.97 -12.11
N ASP A 177 -3.68 -9.45 -12.81
CA ASP A 177 -4.69 -10.23 -13.53
C ASP A 177 -4.60 -9.94 -15.03
N VAL A 178 -4.81 -10.96 -15.87
CA VAL A 178 -5.06 -10.77 -17.31
C VAL A 178 -6.56 -10.69 -17.52
N SER A 179 -6.98 -9.59 -18.15
CA SER A 179 -8.37 -9.27 -18.41
C SER A 179 -8.65 -9.20 -19.90
N THR A 180 -9.74 -9.83 -20.30
CA THR A 180 -10.34 -9.81 -21.64
C THR A 180 -11.83 -9.48 -21.50
N PRO A 181 -12.58 -9.25 -22.59
CA PRO A 181 -13.99 -8.87 -22.48
C PRO A 181 -14.88 -9.94 -21.85
N VAL A 182 -14.43 -11.20 -21.81
CA VAL A 182 -15.23 -12.35 -21.39
C VAL A 182 -14.65 -13.04 -20.16
N ILE A 183 -13.33 -13.06 -20.02
CA ILE A 183 -12.64 -13.75 -18.92
C ILE A 183 -11.57 -12.86 -18.31
N SER A 184 -11.39 -13.01 -16.99
CA SER A 184 -10.23 -12.49 -16.26
C SER A 184 -9.66 -13.62 -15.41
N PHE A 185 -8.33 -13.71 -15.31
CA PHE A 185 -7.65 -14.71 -14.50
C PHE A 185 -6.32 -14.17 -13.93
N PRO A 186 -5.93 -14.60 -12.72
CA PRO A 186 -4.70 -14.15 -12.10
C PRO A 186 -3.47 -14.69 -12.84
N VAL A 187 -2.49 -13.81 -13.00
CA VAL A 187 -1.14 -14.15 -13.52
C VAL A 187 -0.12 -14.23 -12.39
N SER A 188 -0.36 -13.49 -11.31
CA SER A 188 0.44 -13.59 -10.08
C SER A 188 -0.47 -13.57 -8.87
N ASP A 189 -0.31 -14.59 -8.03
CA ASP A 189 -0.96 -14.65 -6.73
C ASP A 189 -0.05 -14.04 -5.66
N ILE A 190 -0.69 -13.55 -4.61
CA ILE A 190 0.00 -13.30 -3.34
C ILE A 190 0.06 -14.65 -2.62
N ASP A 191 1.25 -15.24 -2.59
CA ASP A 191 1.54 -16.45 -1.79
C ASP A 191 1.42 -16.17 -0.28
#